data_AF-A0A3L9Y442-F1
#
_entry.id   AF-A0A3L9Y442-F1
#
_cell.length_a   1.000
_cell.length_b   1.000
_cell.length_c   1.000
_cell.angle_alpha   90.00
_cell.angle_beta   90.00
_cell.angle_gamma   90.00
#
_symmetry.space_group_name_H-M   'P 1'
#
loop_
_entity.id
_entity.type
_entity.pdbx_description
1 polymer ?
#
loop_
_entity_poly.entity_id
_entity_poly.type
_entity_poly.pdbx_seq_one_letter_code
_entity_poly.pdbx_strand_id
1 'polypeptide(L)' 'MTCPICSKKTAPEYRPFCSRRCADVDLGRWLNGSYAIPSSDPEDADELPEALENARNPGPGRPH' A
#
# COMPACT_ATOMS: atom_id res chain seq x y z
N MET A 1 -19.45 -7.67 -13.45
CA MET A 1 -18.49 -6.92 -12.64
C MET A 1 -17.41 -6.35 -13.56
N THR A 2 -16.94 -5.14 -13.28
CA THR A 2 -15.89 -4.44 -14.03
C THR A 2 -14.58 -4.53 -13.26
N CYS A 3 -13.46 -4.58 -13.98
CA CYS A 3 -12.13 -4.56 -13.41
C CYS A 3 -11.88 -3.21 -12.71
N PRO A 4 -11.47 -3.16 -11.43
CA PRO A 4 -11.26 -1.91 -10.71
C PRO A 4 -10.04 -1.11 -11.22
N ILE A 5 -9.15 -1.74 -12.00
CA ILE A 5 -7.93 -1.11 -12.50
C ILE A 5 -8.13 -0.44 -13.86
N CYS A 6 -8.97 -1.00 -14.73
CA CYS A 6 -9.12 -0.51 -16.11
C CYS A 6 -10.55 -0.56 -16.67
N SER A 7 -11.54 -0.88 -15.84
CA SER A 7 -12.97 -0.88 -16.17
C SER A 7 -13.43 -1.91 -17.22
N LYS A 8 -12.53 -2.76 -17.73
CA LYS A 8 -12.87 -3.86 -18.65
C LYS A 8 -13.66 -4.97 -17.94
N LYS A 9 -14.32 -5.84 -18.72
CA LYS A 9 -15.02 -7.02 -18.20
C LYS A 9 -14.03 -7.95 -17.47
N THR A 10 -14.40 -8.42 -16.28
CA THR A 10 -13.56 -9.32 -15.48
C THR A 10 -13.43 -10.70 -16.13
N ALA A 11 -12.26 -11.32 -16.01
CA ALA A 11 -12.02 -12.70 -16.43
C ALA A 11 -12.21 -13.65 -15.24
N PRO A 12 -12.84 -14.83 -15.39
CA PRO A 12 -13.11 -15.75 -14.29
C PRO A 12 -11.88 -16.13 -13.45
N GLU A 13 -10.77 -16.40 -14.13
CA GLU A 13 -9.48 -16.79 -13.54
C GLU A 13 -8.81 -15.66 -12.75
N TYR A 14 -9.15 -14.41 -13.06
CA TYR A 14 -8.47 -13.23 -12.51
C TYR A 14 -9.41 -12.34 -11.70
N ARG A 15 -10.62 -12.78 -11.34
CA ARG A 15 -11.56 -11.95 -10.59
C ARG A 15 -10.92 -11.44 -9.28
N PRO A 16 -11.09 -10.15 -8.93
CA PRO A 16 -11.99 -9.15 -9.52
C PRO A 16 -11.43 -8.39 -10.75
N PHE A 17 -10.31 -8.83 -11.34
CA PHE A 17 -9.62 -8.17 -12.45
C PHE A 17 -9.94 -8.78 -13.82
N CYS A 18 -9.48 -8.12 -14.88
CA CYS A 18 -9.59 -8.63 -16.25
C CYS A 18 -8.37 -9.46 -16.72
N SER A 19 -7.23 -9.38 -16.02
CA SER A 19 -5.99 -10.07 -16.39
C SER A 19 -4.98 -10.08 -15.24
N ARG A 20 -3.97 -10.96 -15.32
CA ARG A 20 -2.80 -10.96 -14.42
C ARG A 20 -2.13 -9.58 -14.32
N ARG A 21 -1.96 -8.89 -15.45
CA ARG A 21 -1.35 -7.55 -15.48
C ARG A 21 -2.09 -6.55 -14.58
N CYS A 22 -3.42 -6.59 -14.54
CA CYS A 22 -4.19 -5.70 -13.67
C CYS A 22 -4.07 -6.10 -12.18
N ALA A 23 -4.01 -7.40 -11.87
CA ALA A 23 -3.74 -7.86 -10.51
C ALA A 23 -2.36 -7.40 -10.01
N ASP A 24 -1.32 -7.50 -10.84
CA ASP A 24 0.03 -7.05 -10.50
C ASP A 24 0.10 -5.52 -10.29
N VAL A 25 -0.67 -4.74 -11.07
CA VAL A 25 -0.77 -3.28 -10.89
C VAL A 25 -1.43 -2.95 -9.55
N ASP A 26 -2.50 -3.66 -9.20
CA ASP A 26 -3.18 -3.47 -7.92
C ASP A 26 -2.23 -3.79 -6.76
N LEU A 27 -1.51 -4.92 -6.83
CA LEU A 27 -0.49 -5.27 -5.85
C LEU A 27 0.59 -4.19 -5.73
N GLY A 28 1.05 -3.62 -6.84
CA GLY A 28 1.98 -2.50 -6.82
C GLY A 28 1.45 -1.29 -6.08
N ARG A 29 0.15 -0.96 -6.22
CA ARG A 29 -0.52 0.14 -5.49
C ARG A 29 -0.66 -0.14 -4.00
N TRP A 30 -0.77 -1.40 -3.60
CA TRP A 30 -0.72 -1.78 -2.20
C TRP A 30 0.68 -1.58 -1.63
N LEU A 31 1.70 -2.13 -2.29
CA LEU A 31 3.07 -2.09 -1.78
C LEU A 31 3.68 -0.69 -1.75
N ASN A 32 3.24 0.20 -2.64
CA ASN A 32 3.72 1.58 -2.67
C ASN A 32 2.90 2.54 -1.77
N GLY A 33 1.89 2.03 -1.05
CA GLY A 33 1.07 2.84 -0.16
C GLY A 33 0.04 3.73 -0.85
N SER A 34 -0.27 3.54 -2.14
CA SER A 34 -1.32 4.33 -2.83
C SER A 34 -2.72 4.15 -2.21
N TYR A 35 -2.93 3.07 -1.46
CA TYR A 35 -4.16 2.79 -0.73
C TYR A 35 -4.08 3.19 0.76
N ALA A 36 -3.04 3.90 1.19
CA ALA A 36 -2.96 4.42 2.54
C ALA A 36 -4.05 5.47 2.80
N ILE A 37 -4.62 5.43 4.01
CA ILE A 37 -5.59 6.41 4.49
C ILE A 37 -4.85 7.31 5.47
N PRO A 38 -4.90 8.65 5.31
CA PRO A 38 -4.27 9.56 6.27
C PRO A 38 -4.95 9.42 7.63
N SER A 39 -4.15 9.45 8.70
CA SER A 39 -4.69 9.51 10.06
C SER A 39 -5.30 10.88 10.33
N SER A 40 -6.36 10.89 11.13
CA SER A 40 -6.95 12.12 11.70
C SER A 40 -6.59 12.31 13.18
N ASP A 41 -5.81 11.39 13.76
CA ASP A 41 -5.36 11.49 15.14
C ASP A 41 -4.28 12.58 15.25
N PRO A 42 -4.45 13.60 16.12
CA PRO A 42 -3.44 14.62 16.32
C PRO A 42 -2.13 14.06 16.89
N GLU A 43 -2.17 12.96 17.65
CA GLU A 43 -0.97 12.36 18.26
C GLU A 43 -0.05 11.72 17.19
N ASP A 44 -0.63 11.14 16.14
CA ASP A 44 0.12 10.55 15.01
C ASP A 44 0.95 11.60 14.23
N ALA A 45 0.53 12.87 14.23
CA ALA A 45 1.22 13.94 13.52
C ALA A 45 2.56 14.31 14.18
N ASP A 46 2.64 14.20 15.50
CA ASP A 46 3.86 14.47 16.28
C ASP A 46 4.82 13.27 16.27
N GLU A 47 4.29 12.04 16.14
CA GLU A 47 5.09 10.80 16.08
C GLU A 47 5.64 10.48 14.67
N LEU A 48 4.97 10.97 13.61
CA LEU A 48 5.37 10.73 12.21
C LEU A 48 6.83 11.11 11.89
N PRO A 49 7.33 12.30 12.29
CA PRO A 49 8.70 12.72 12.04
C PRO A 49 9.74 11.78 12.66
N GLU A 50 9.54 11.39 13.94
CA GLU A 50 10.43 10.46 14.64
C GLU A 50 10.38 9.06 14.01
N ALA A 51 9.20 8.56 13.65
CA ALA A 51 9.04 7.27 12.98
C ALA A 51 9.77 7.23 11.62
N LEU A 52 9.68 8.32 10.84
CA LEU A 52 10.38 8.46 9.56
C LEU A 52 11.90 8.53 9.73
N GLU A 53 12.38 9.25 10.75
CA GLU A 53 13.82 9.33 11.06
C GLU A 53 14.37 7.97 11.48
N ASN A 54 13.65 7.24 12.34
CA ASN A 54 13.99 5.89 12.78
C ASN A 54 14.00 4.88 11.63
N ALA A 55 13.03 4.95 10.71
CA ALA A 55 12.98 4.09 9.53
C ALA A 55 14.13 4.36 8.56
N ARG A 56 14.56 5.63 8.45
CA ARG A 56 15.65 6.05 7.56
C ARG A 56 17.03 5.75 8.14
N ASN A 57 17.16 5.77 9.46
CA ASN A 57 18.41 5.54 10.16
C ASN A 57 18.19 4.58 11.34
N PRO A 58 18.01 3.27 11.07
CA PRO A 58 17.83 2.31 12.15
C PRO A 58 19.10 2.33 13.00
N GLY A 59 18.97 2.78 14.25
CA GLY A 59 20.07 2.80 15.22
C GLY A 59 20.70 1.41 15.37
N PRO A 60 21.87 1.31 16.04
CA PRO A 60 22.52 0.01 16.23
C PRO A 60 21.52 -0.93 16.91
N GLY A 61 21.17 -2.02 16.21
CA GLY A 61 20.12 -2.94 16.63
C GLY A 61 20.31 -3.32 18.10
N ARG A 62 19.23 -3.24 18.88
CA ARG A 62 19.25 -3.66 20.28
C ARG A 62 19.78 -5.11 20.32
N PRO A 63 20.80 -5.43 21.12
CA PRO A 63 21.17 -6.82 21.32
C PRO A 63 19.96 -7.54 21.93
N HIS A 64 19.68 -8.71 21.36
CA HIS A 64 18.63 -9.64 21.74
C HIS A 64 18.80 -10.09 23.20
#